data_AF-A0A825BCY8-F1
#
_entry.id   AF-A0A825BCY8-F1
#
_cell.length_a   1.000
_cell.length_b   1.000
_cell.length_c   1.000
_cell.angle_alpha   90.00
_cell.angle_beta   90.00
_cell.angle_gamma   90.00
#
_symmetry.space_group_name_H-M   'P 1'
#
loop_
_entity.id
_entity.type
_entity.pdbx_description
1 polymer ?
#
loop_
_entity_poly.entity_id
_entity_poly.type
_entity_poly.pdbx_seq_one_letter_code
_entity_poly.pdbx_strand_id
1 'polypeptide(L)' 'MIITKVETRYIKIPEAYFYMKDIDINRSIISTTDVSKFMLDLYSGYEECRINLETIKKLNSEGGE' A
#
# COMPACT_ATOMS: atom_id res chain seq x y z
N MET A 1 -18.66 -19.41 -31.17
CA MET A 1 -17.74 -18.34 -30.75
C MET A 1 -18.38 -17.62 -29.59
N ILE A 2 -17.92 -17.86 -28.37
CA ILE A 2 -18.43 -17.16 -27.17
C ILE A 2 -17.67 -15.85 -27.09
N ILE A 3 -18.36 -14.74 -27.34
CA ILE A 3 -17.80 -13.39 -27.18
C ILE A 3 -18.16 -12.96 -25.75
N THR A 4 -17.25 -13.18 -24.81
CA THR A 4 -17.43 -12.67 -23.44
C THR A 4 -17.11 -11.18 -23.46
N LYS A 5 -18.15 -10.35 -23.30
CA LYS A 5 -18.00 -8.89 -23.21
C LYS A 5 -17.34 -8.58 -21.87
N VAL A 6 -16.09 -8.16 -21.88
CA VAL A 6 -15.39 -7.74 -20.65
C VAL A 6 -15.95 -6.36 -20.27
N GLU A 7 -16.80 -6.30 -19.24
CA GLU A 7 -17.20 -5.03 -18.65
C GLU A 7 -16.07 -4.51 -17.76
N THR A 8 -15.51 -3.36 -18.12
CA THR A 8 -14.48 -2.68 -17.33
C THR A 8 -15.17 -1.85 -16.24
N ARG A 9 -15.23 -2.36 -15.01
CA ARG A 9 -15.70 -1.60 -13.83
C ARG A 9 -14.54 -0.75 -13.28
N TYR A 10 -14.74 0.55 -13.17
CA TYR A 10 -13.77 1.46 -12.54
C TYR A 10 -14.06 1.56 -11.04
N ILE A 11 -13.16 1.05 -10.20
CA ILE A 11 -13.25 1.19 -8.75
C ILE A 11 -12.47 2.43 -8.35
N LYS A 12 -13.15 3.41 -7.73
CA LYS A 12 -12.49 4.57 -7.16
C LYS A 12 -11.88 4.18 -5.82
N ILE A 13 -10.56 4.02 -5.78
CA ILE A 13 -9.83 3.77 -4.53
C ILE A 13 -9.78 5.08 -3.73
N PRO A 14 -10.23 5.10 -2.46
CA PRO A 14 -10.08 6.27 -1.61
C PRO A 14 -8.64 6.73 -1.48
N GLU A 15 -8.43 8.05 -1.52
CA GLU A 15 -7.10 8.69 -1.49
C GLU A 15 -6.29 8.30 -0.26
N ALA A 16 -6.97 8.02 0.87
CA ALA A 16 -6.39 7.51 2.10
C ALA A 16 -5.47 6.29 1.90
N TYR A 17 -5.75 5.44 0.90
CA TYR A 17 -4.98 4.23 0.63
C TYR A 17 -3.75 4.44 -0.26
N PHE A 18 -3.51 5.68 -0.71
CA PHE A 18 -2.32 6.07 -1.48
C PHE A 18 -1.28 6.81 -0.65
N TYR A 19 -1.59 7.18 0.59
CA TYR A 19 -0.59 7.77 1.47
C TYR A 19 0.34 6.68 1.98
N MET A 20 1.61 6.80 1.63
CA MET A 20 2.70 6.02 2.17
C MET A 20 3.58 6.96 2.97
N LYS A 21 4.07 6.50 4.12
CA LYS A 21 5.07 7.24 4.88
C LYS A 21 6.28 7.53 4.00
N ASP A 22 6.65 8.81 3.88
CA ASP A 22 7.88 9.21 3.21
C ASP A 22 9.08 8.81 4.08
N ILE A 23 9.88 7.87 3.58
CA ILE A 23 11.07 7.39 4.28
C ILE A 23 12.25 8.16 3.71
N ASP A 24 12.80 9.06 4.52
CA ASP A 24 14.00 9.81 4.15
C ASP A 24 15.21 8.87 4.01
N ILE A 25 15.51 8.50 2.76
CA ILE A 25 16.66 7.67 2.40
C ILE A 25 18.00 8.41 2.52
N ASN A 26 17.98 9.74 2.64
CA ASN A 26 19.19 10.56 2.81
C ASN A 26 19.50 10.83 4.29
N ARG A 27 18.73 10.22 5.21
CA ARG A 27 18.97 10.29 6.65
C ARG A 27 20.41 9.90 6.98
N SER A 28 21.11 10.79 7.69
CA SER A 28 22.45 10.49 8.21
C SER A 28 22.35 9.46 9.34
N ILE A 29 23.06 8.34 9.20
CA ILE A 29 23.13 7.26 10.19
C ILE A 29 24.48 7.34 10.88
N ILE A 30 24.47 7.72 12.16
CA ILE A 30 25.70 7.97 12.94
C ILE A 30 25.83 6.98 14.10
N SER A 31 24.71 6.39 14.54
CA SER A 31 24.66 5.44 15.64
C SER A 31 23.80 4.21 15.34
N THR A 32 23.97 3.16 16.15
CA THR A 32 23.08 1.98 16.14
C THR A 32 21.63 2.34 16.45
N THR A 33 21.39 3.37 17.26
CA THR A 33 20.04 3.89 17.51
C THR A 33 19.42 4.49 16.25
N ASP A 34 20.20 5.18 15.41
CA ASP A 34 19.71 5.74 14.15
C ASP A 34 19.35 4.65 13.14
N VAL A 35 20.16 3.58 13.08
CA VAL A 35 19.83 2.37 12.31
C VAL A 35 18.50 1.78 12.77
N SER A 36 18.33 1.55 14.07
CA SER A 36 17.10 0.98 14.62
C SER A 36 15.88 1.83 14.31
N LYS A 37 16.00 3.16 14.38
CA LYS A 37 14.92 4.09 14.01
C LYS A 37 14.60 4.03 12.52
N PHE A 38 15.61 4.04 11.66
CA PHE A 38 15.43 3.91 10.22
C PHE A 38 14.75 2.58 9.84
N MET A 39 15.18 1.47 10.43
CA MET A 39 14.56 0.17 10.18
C MET A 39 13.12 0.10 10.69
N LEU A 40 12.83 0.71 11.83
CA LEU A 40 11.45 0.81 12.33
C LEU A 40 10.57 1.61 11.36
N ASP A 41 11.04 2.76 10.88
CA ASP A 41 10.32 3.58 9.89
C ASP A 41 10.04 2.77 8.61
N LEU A 42 11.03 2.00 8.13
CA LEU A 42 10.91 1.14 6.95
C LEU A 42 9.87 0.04 7.13
N TYR A 43 9.93 -0.69 8.25
CA TYR A 43 9.00 -1.79 8.51
C TYR A 43 7.57 -1.29 8.75
N SER A 44 7.40 -0.14 9.40
CA SER A 44 6.08 0.49 9.52
C SER A 44 5.50 0.83 8.14
N GLY A 45 6.31 1.35 7.22
CA GLY A 45 5.86 1.62 5.84
C GLY A 45 5.39 0.36 5.10
N TYR A 46 6.09 -0.77 5.24
CA TYR A 46 5.65 -2.03 4.64
C TYR A 46 4.34 -2.56 5.24
N GLU A 47 4.13 -2.38 6.54
CA GLU A 47 2.89 -2.78 7.19
C GLU A 47 1.70 -1.92 6.71
N GLU A 48 1.89 -0.61 6.53
CA GLU A 48 0.91 0.28 5.90
C GLU A 48 0.56 -0.18 4.48
N CYS A 49 1.56 -0.51 3.66
CA CYS A 49 1.32 -1.06 2.31
C CYS A 49 0.50 -2.35 2.36
N ARG A 50 0.79 -3.24 3.31
CA ARG A 50 0.05 -4.51 3.48
C ARG A 50 -1.41 -4.23 3.85
N ILE A 51 -1.68 -3.31 4.77
CA ILE A 51 -3.03 -2.91 5.18
C ILE A 51 -3.81 -2.30 4.00
N ASN A 52 -3.16 -1.43 3.22
CA ASN A 52 -3.77 -0.82 2.04
C ASN A 52 -4.11 -1.88 0.99
N LEU A 53 -3.20 -2.84 0.74
CA LEU A 53 -3.44 -3.97 -0.17
C LEU A 53 -4.65 -4.81 0.26
N GLU A 54 -4.74 -5.19 1.53
CA GLU A 54 -5.86 -5.98 2.04
C GLU A 54 -7.19 -5.24 1.93
N THR A 55 -7.18 -3.93 2.14
CA THR A 55 -8.38 -3.11 1.97
C THR A 55 -8.81 -3.03 0.51
N ILE A 56 -7.87 -2.84 -0.42
CA ILE A 56 -8.15 -2.86 -1.86
C ILE A 56 -8.70 -4.23 -2.28
N LYS A 57 -8.14 -5.33 -1.77
CA LYS A 57 -8.67 -6.69 -2.03
C LYS A 57 -10.13 -6.81 -1.58
N LYS A 58 -10.46 -6.35 -0.37
CA LYS A 58 -11.84 -6.39 0.16
C LYS A 58 -12.82 -5.64 -0.75
N LEU A 59 -12.47 -4.42 -1.16
CA LEU A 59 -13.28 -3.62 -2.08
C LEU A 59 -13.50 -4.32 -3.43
N ASN A 60 -12.51 -5.05 -3.93
CA ASN A 60 -12.63 -5.82 -5.16
C ASN A 60 -13.45 -7.11 -4.99
N SER A 61 -13.39 -7.76 -3.82
CA SER A 61 -14.21 -8.95 -3.54
C SER A 61 -15.68 -8.62 -3.29
N GLU A 62 -15.99 -7.46 -2.72
CA GLU A 62 -17.37 -6.98 -2.52
C GLU A 62 -17.99 -6.40 -3.80
N GLY A 63 -17.17 -5.96 -4.77
CA GLY A 63 -17.61 -5.51 -6.10
C GLY A 63 -17.81 -6.63 -7.13
N GLY A 64 -17.68 -7.90 -6.70
CA GLY A 64 -17.80 -9.11 -7.52
C GLY A 64 -19.17 -9.79 -7.43
N GLU A 65 -20.25 -9.03 -7.62
CA GLU A 65 -21.55 -9.54 -8.08
C GLU A 65 -21.72 -9.30 -9.59
#